data_AF-A0A401TDQ0-F1
#
_entry.id   AF-A0A401TDQ0-F1
#
_cell.length_a   1.000
_cell.length_b   1.000
_cell.length_c   1.000
_cell.angle_alpha   90.00
_cell.angle_beta   90.00
_cell.angle_gamma   90.00
#
_symmetry.space_group_name_H-M   'P 1'
#
loop_
_entity.id
_entity.type
_entity.pdbx_description
1 polymer ?
#
loop_
_entity_poly.entity_id
_entity_poly.type
_entity_poly.pdbx_seq_one_letter_code
_entity_poly.pdbx_strand_id
1 'polypeptide(L)'
;MVGRGYLTPDLSKIYRSCPKAMRRLLADCIKVKREERPMVFQILASIEMLQRALPKIERSASEPSLHRAVHANDVNPFILTTSRLVPS
;
A
#
# COMPACT_ATOMS: atom_id res chain seq x y z
N MET A 1 -1.75 -20.98 29.52
CA MET A 1 -0.61 -21.22 28.60
C MET A 1 0.04 -19.91 28.14
N VAL A 2 -0.70 -18.95 27.58
CA VAL A 2 -0.15 -17.66 27.10
C VAL A 2 0.42 -16.78 28.24
N GLY A 3 -0.30 -16.61 29.35
CA GLY A 3 0.17 -15.80 30.50
C GLY A 3 1.41 -16.36 31.24
N ARG A 4 1.84 -17.58 30.92
CA ARG A 4 3.07 -18.21 31.44
C ARG A 4 4.23 -18.15 30.42
N GLY A 5 3.99 -17.64 29.21
CA GLY A 5 4.97 -17.59 28.13
C GLY A 5 5.15 -18.90 27.34
N TYR A 6 4.36 -19.94 27.60
CA TYR A 6 4.50 -21.23 26.91
C TYR A 6 3.98 -21.20 25.46
N LEU A 7 3.06 -20.28 25.15
CA LEU A 7 2.53 -20.09 23.81
C LEU A 7 2.73 -18.64 23.38
N THR A 8 3.23 -18.46 22.17
CA THR A 8 3.40 -17.17 21.49
C THR A 8 2.83 -17.29 20.07
N PRO A 9 2.29 -16.21 19.48
CA PRO A 9 1.92 -16.19 18.07
C PRO A 9 3.07 -16.65 17.16
N ASP A 10 2.75 -17.51 16.20
CA ASP A 10 3.71 -18.01 15.22
C ASP A 10 3.96 -16.96 14.11
N LEU A 11 5.08 -16.24 14.22
CA LEU A 11 5.47 -15.20 13.26
C LEU A 11 5.96 -15.77 11.92
N SER A 12 6.19 -17.09 11.81
CA SER A 12 6.55 -17.72 10.53
C SER A 12 5.40 -17.66 9.51
N LYS A 13 4.16 -17.54 10.00
CA LYS A 13 2.93 -17.46 9.19
C LYS A 13 2.65 -16.08 8.61
N ILE A 14 3.45 -15.07 8.94
CA ILE A 14 3.33 -13.74 8.34
C ILE A 14 3.70 -13.82 6.85
N TYR A 15 2.90 -13.17 5.99
CA TYR A 15 3.08 -13.17 4.53
C TYR A 15 4.47 -12.67 4.11
N ARG A 16 5.10 -13.34 3.12
CA ARG A 16 6.50 -13.11 2.71
C ARG A 16 6.81 -11.67 2.32
N SER A 17 5.87 -10.92 1.73
CA SER A 17 6.11 -9.50 1.39
C SER A 17 6.07 -8.53 2.58
N CYS A 18 5.70 -8.99 3.78
CA CYS A 18 5.67 -8.13 4.95
C CYS A 18 7.07 -7.57 5.24
N PRO A 19 7.25 -6.23 5.28
CA PRO A 19 8.56 -5.61 5.52
C PRO A 19 9.21 -6.12 6.81
N LYS A 20 10.53 -6.35 6.77
CA LYS A 20 11.31 -6.81 7.95
C LYS A 20 11.10 -5.92 9.18
N ALA A 21 11.00 -4.61 8.97
CA ALA A 21 10.74 -3.64 10.02
C ALA A 21 9.34 -3.79 10.65
N MET A 22 8.32 -4.11 9.84
CA MET A 22 6.96 -4.41 10.34
C MET A 22 6.95 -5.73 11.15
N ARG A 23 7.63 -6.77 10.64
CA ARG A 23 7.79 -8.05 11.37
C ARG A 23 8.47 -7.85 12.73
N ARG A 24 9.51 -7.01 12.78
CA ARG A 24 10.20 -6.66 14.02
C ARG A 24 9.28 -5.93 14.99
N LEU A 25 8.57 -4.90 14.51
CA LEU A 25 7.61 -4.15 15.33
C LEU A 25 6.54 -5.07 15.95
N LEU A 26 6.00 -6.02 15.17
CA LEU A 26 5.07 -7.02 15.68
C LEU A 26 5.69 -7.88 16.79
N ALA A 27 6.93 -8.34 16.61
CA ALA A 27 7.65 -9.14 17.61
C ALA A 27 7.89 -8.37 18.93
N ASP A 28 8.17 -7.06 18.83
CA ASP A 28 8.36 -6.19 19.99
C ASP A 28 7.03 -5.95 20.74
N CYS A 29 5.92 -5.80 20.02
CA CYS A 29 4.60 -5.61 20.63
C CYS A 29 4.06 -6.83 21.39
N ILE A 30 4.47 -8.05 21.01
CA ILE A 30 3.97 -9.30 21.62
C ILE A 30 4.90 -9.85 22.72
N LYS A 31 5.90 -9.10 23.16
CA LYS A 31 6.81 -9.51 24.25
C LYS A 31 6.02 -9.91 25.50
N VAL A 32 6.45 -11.00 26.15
CA VAL A 32 5.78 -11.53 27.35
C VAL A 32 5.85 -10.50 28.47
N LYS A 33 7.03 -9.91 28.72
CA LYS A 33 7.20 -8.82 29.67
C LYS A 33 6.64 -7.53 29.08
N ARG A 34 5.79 -6.84 29.84
CA ARG A 34 5.10 -5.62 29.39
C ARG A 34 6.10 -4.48 29.20
N GLU A 35 7.14 -4.46 30.02
CA GLU A 35 8.18 -3.44 30.08
C GLU A 35 9.10 -3.49 28.86
N GLU A 36 9.14 -4.63 28.17
CA GLU A 36 9.88 -4.82 26.92
C GLU A 36 9.06 -4.36 25.69
N ARG A 37 7.77 -4.03 25.85
CA ARG A 37 6.91 -3.60 24.74
C ARG A 37 7.10 -2.10 24.46
N PRO A 38 7.07 -1.69 23.19
CA PRO A 38 7.17 -0.28 22.83
C PRO A 38 5.93 0.50 23.30
N MET A 39 6.14 1.79 23.57
CA MET A 39 5.05 2.72 23.86
C MET A 39 4.20 2.97 22.62
N VAL A 40 2.91 3.25 22.78
CA VAL A 40 1.98 3.48 21.65
C VAL A 40 2.47 4.60 20.71
N PHE A 41 3.05 5.67 21.26
CA PHE A 41 3.65 6.74 20.44
C PHE A 41 4.83 6.26 19.58
N GLN A 42 5.67 5.36 20.09
CA GLN A 42 6.77 4.76 19.31
C GLN A 42 6.25 3.80 18.24
N ILE A 43 5.19 3.05 18.55
CA ILE A 43 4.49 2.19 17.58
C ILE A 43 3.94 3.03 16.44
N LEU A 44 3.22 4.11 16.75
CA LEU A 44 2.65 5.02 15.76
C LEU A 44 3.74 5.60 14.84
N ALA A 45 4.79 6.17 15.42
CA ALA A 45 5.91 6.71 14.64
C ALA A 45 6.54 5.67 13.71
N SER A 46 6.71 4.43 14.19
CA SER A 46 7.23 3.32 13.39
C SER A 46 6.30 2.94 12.24
N ILE A 47 4.98 2.90 12.47
CA ILE A 47 3.97 2.58 11.46
C ILE A 47 3.93 3.67 10.39
N GLU A 48 3.91 4.94 10.77
CA GLU A 48 3.89 6.04 9.80
C GLU A 48 5.15 6.05 8.92
N MET A 49 6.31 5.79 9.53
CA MET A 49 7.57 5.70 8.80
C MET A 49 7.55 4.52 7.80
N LEU A 50 6.99 3.38 8.21
CA LEU A 50 6.79 2.23 7.33
C LEU A 50 5.83 2.55 6.20
N GLN A 51 4.70 3.21 6.48
CA GLN A 51 3.71 3.59 5.49
C GLN A 51 4.31 4.48 4.38
N ARG A 52 5.17 5.45 4.76
CA ARG A 52 5.85 6.33 3.78
C ARG A 52 6.88 5.58 2.92
N ALA A 53 7.45 4.49 3.44
CA ALA A 53 8.44 3.67 2.74
C ALA A 53 7.82 2.56 1.87
N LEU A 54 6.53 2.25 2.05
CA LEU A 54 5.84 1.30 1.19
C LEU A 54 5.67 1.89 -0.21
N PRO A 55 5.79 1.08 -1.28
CA PRO A 55 5.49 1.55 -2.62
C PRO A 55 4.05 2.07 -2.62
N LYS A 56 3.88 3.34 -2.99
CA LYS A 56 2.54 3.88 -3.23
C LYS A 56 1.92 3.04 -4.33
N ILE A 57 0.68 2.61 -4.12
CA ILE A 57 -0.11 2.02 -5.19
C ILE A 57 -0.35 3.16 -6.19
N GLU A 58 0.54 3.29 -7.16
CA GLU A 58 0.27 4.04 -8.38
C GLU A 58 -0.96 3.36 -8.98
N ARG A 59 -2.06 4.10 -9.14
CA ARG A 59 -3.16 3.59 -9.96
C ARG A 59 -2.55 3.22 -11.31
N SER A 60 -2.96 2.09 -11.86
CA SER A 60 -2.57 1.66 -13.21
C SER A 60 -2.55 2.87 -14.13
N ALA A 61 -1.50 3.01 -14.94
CA ALA A 61 -1.31 4.11 -15.88
C ALA A 61 -2.33 4.10 -17.04
N SER A 62 -3.57 3.66 -16.79
CA SER A 62 -4.71 4.01 -17.63
C SER A 62 -4.74 5.53 -17.72
N GLU A 63 -4.74 6.05 -18.94
CA GLU A 63 -4.63 7.47 -19.23
C GLU A 63 -5.54 8.28 -18.28
N PRO A 64 -5.01 9.31 -17.60
CA PRO A 64 -5.85 10.20 -16.80
C PRO A 64 -6.90 10.77 -17.75
N SER A 65 -8.19 10.56 -17.43
CA SER A 65 -9.27 10.94 -18.33
C SER A 65 -9.11 12.39 -18.78
N LEU A 66 -8.95 12.58 -20.09
CA LEU A 66 -8.80 13.88 -20.73
C LEU A 66 -10.15 14.62 -20.76
N HIS A 67 -10.75 14.87 -19.59
CA HIS A 67 -12.05 15.54 -19.50
C HIS A 67 -11.93 17.04 -19.21
N ARG A 68 -10.83 17.66 -19.66
CA ARG A 68 -10.70 19.12 -19.80
C ARG A 68 -10.33 19.51 -21.24
N ALA A 69 -11.02 18.92 -22.21
CA ALA A 69 -10.96 19.35 -23.60
C ALA A 69 -12.37 19.68 -24.12
N VAL A 70 -13.10 20.56 -23.41
CA VAL A 70 -14.25 21.27 -23.99
C VAL A 70 -14.17 22.73 -23.56
N HIS A 71 -13.10 23.41 -23.95
CA HIS A 71 -13.28 24.79 -24.37
C HIS A 71 -13.87 24.68 -25.78
N ALA A 72 -15.19 24.69 -25.84
CA ALA A 72 -15.95 24.73 -27.07
C ALA A 72 -15.61 26.05 -27.78
N ASN A 73 -14.65 26.02 -28.68
CA ASN A 73 -14.56 26.81 -29.90
C ASN A 73 -13.47 26.15 -30.75
N ASP A 74 -13.82 25.79 -31.99
CA ASP A 74 -12.96 25.18 -33.03
C ASP A 74 -12.80 23.65 -33.01
N VAL A 75 -13.93 22.93 -33.18
CA VAL A 75 -13.90 21.55 -33.67
C VAL A 75 -13.79 21.57 -35.20
N ASN A 76 -12.63 21.17 -35.74
CA ASN A 76 -12.46 20.88 -37.17
C ASN A 76 -13.19 19.56 -37.50
N PRO A 77 -14.19 19.56 -38.40
CA PRO A 77 -15.03 18.38 -38.68
C PRO A 77 -14.29 17.21 -39.36
N PHE A 78 -13.01 17.36 -39.72
CA PHE A 78 -12.25 16.33 -40.44
C PHE A 78 -11.45 15.34 -39.56
N ILE A 79 -11.48 15.45 -38.24
CA ILE A 79 -10.69 14.55 -37.35
C ILE A 79 -11.44 13.25 -36.99
N LEU A 80 -12.63 13.00 -37.55
CA LEU A 80 -13.41 11.78 -37.24
C LEU A 80 -13.22 10.61 -38.22
N THR A 81 -12.34 10.71 -39.23
CA THR A 81 -12.31 9.72 -40.32
C THR A 81 -11.11 8.78 -40.34
N THR A 82 -10.22 8.77 -39.35
CA THR A 82 -9.06 7.86 -39.43
C THR A 82 -8.64 7.31 -38.07
N SER A 83 -9.25 6.18 -37.71
CA SER A 83 -8.51 5.01 -37.23
C SER A 83 -9.39 3.76 -37.29
N ARG A 84 -9.43 3.19 -38.51
CA ARG A 84 -9.43 1.75 -38.84
C ARG A 84 -10.13 0.79 -37.87
N LEU A 85 -11.35 0.39 -38.23
CA LEU A 85 -11.83 -0.97 -38.00
C LEU A 85 -10.97 -1.93 -38.83
N VAL A 86 -10.24 -2.82 -38.17
CA VAL A 86 -9.74 -4.07 -38.77
C VAL A 86 -10.60 -5.20 -38.22
N PRO A 87 -11.29 -5.94 -39.09
CA PRO A 87 -11.51 -7.36 -38.87
C PRO A 87 -10.88 -8.21 -39.97
N SER A 88 -10.44 -9.38 -39.53
CA SER A 88 -9.85 -10.54 -40.23
C SER A 88 -10.53 -10.96 -41.53
#